data_AF-A0A955D9K1-F1
#
_entry.id   AF-A0A955D9K1-F1
#
_cell.length_a   1.000
_cell.length_b   1.000
_cell.length_c   1.000
_cell.angle_alpha   90.00
_cell.angle_beta   90.00
_cell.angle_gamma   90.00
#
_symmetry.space_group_name_H-M   'P 1'
#
loop_
_entity.id
_entity.type
_entity.pdbx_description
1 polymer ?
#
loop_
_entity_poly.entity_id
_entity_poly.type
_entity_poly.pdbx_seq_one_letter_code
_entity_poly.pdbx_strand_id
1 'polypeptide(L)'
;MAPTTPLMTVLLWGLIRGPLACPPDASQPEPADPVADTVSAPAPMPVAVPLADYEPIDLSGFPVFVEPDLLADRSWPRVRAALLFDLELVADRLPAPALGTVRRTPILVTLRTPPRPEWAGASAACCHVSPGWLTANGYDAARAGTVEILHADKYLLWRAEQPMMLLHELAHAYHLRFGYQEPLVLAAYRAAIDTGRYDAVAHTLRPEGEPRRAYAATNQQEYFAELTEAYFGRNDYYPFTREDLVHHDPAGTAAVVALWFGEPPGEQRDVDNARARAGKAPPAREPWPAND
;
A
#
# COMPACT_ATOMS: atom_id res chain seq x y z
N MET A 1 15.18 -42.37 34.96
CA MET A 1 14.01 -41.49 35.03
C MET A 1 14.52 -40.05 34.99
N ALA A 2 14.37 -39.37 33.86
CA ALA A 2 14.74 -37.96 33.71
C ALA A 2 13.46 -37.11 33.71
N PRO A 3 13.42 -35.94 34.36
CA PRO A 3 12.20 -35.16 34.48
C PRO A 3 11.97 -34.34 33.21
N THR A 4 10.73 -34.36 32.73
CA THR A 4 10.20 -33.52 31.66
C THR A 4 9.92 -32.11 32.18
N THR A 5 10.47 -31.11 31.53
CA THR A 5 10.11 -29.69 31.74
C THR A 5 9.03 -29.31 30.72
N PRO A 6 7.92 -28.65 31.10
CA PRO A 6 6.91 -28.23 30.13
C PRO A 6 7.35 -26.94 29.42
N LEU A 7 7.27 -26.96 28.09
CA LEU A 7 7.38 -25.76 27.26
C LEU A 7 6.14 -24.88 27.48
N MET A 8 6.35 -23.66 28.02
CA MET A 8 5.33 -22.61 27.99
C MET A 8 5.16 -22.11 26.56
N THR A 9 4.02 -22.41 25.96
CA THR A 9 3.57 -21.78 24.72
C THR A 9 3.13 -20.35 25.03
N VAL A 10 3.96 -19.37 24.65
CA VAL A 10 3.56 -17.96 24.63
C VAL A 10 2.79 -17.74 23.33
N LEU A 11 1.46 -17.66 23.44
CA LEU A 11 0.58 -17.19 22.36
C LEU A 11 0.76 -15.68 22.20
N LEU A 12 1.55 -15.27 21.20
CA LEU A 12 1.54 -13.89 20.71
C LEU A 12 0.29 -13.69 19.84
N TRP A 13 -0.71 -13.00 20.39
CA TRP A 13 -1.85 -12.49 19.64
C TRP A 13 -1.47 -11.13 19.04
N GLY A 14 -1.33 -11.06 17.73
CA GLY A 14 -1.08 -9.82 16.98
C GLY A 14 -2.13 -9.66 15.90
N LEU A 15 -2.92 -8.59 15.99
CA LEU A 15 -3.78 -8.11 14.91
C LEU A 15 -2.90 -7.60 13.76
N ILE A 16 -2.56 -8.47 12.81
CA ILE A 16 -2.02 -8.07 11.51
C ILE A 16 -3.19 -7.46 10.73
N ARG A 17 -3.14 -6.14 10.54
CA ARG A 17 -3.98 -5.42 9.58
C ARG A 17 -3.21 -5.42 8.25
N GLY A 18 -3.92 -5.59 7.13
CA GLY A 18 -3.33 -5.58 5.79
C GLY A 18 -2.65 -4.25 5.45
N PRO A 19 -2.02 -4.15 4.27
CA PRO A 19 -1.32 -2.94 3.85
C PRO A 19 -2.26 -1.74 3.87
N LEU A 20 -1.96 -0.75 4.70
CA LEU A 20 -2.72 0.50 4.74
C LEU A 20 -2.34 1.35 3.54
N ALA A 21 -3.32 1.80 2.75
CA ALA A 21 -3.13 2.92 1.83
C ALA A 21 -3.03 4.24 2.61
N CYS A 22 -2.17 5.15 2.14
CA CYS A 22 -2.08 6.53 2.66
C CYS A 22 -3.46 7.18 2.52
N PRO A 23 -4.10 7.69 3.59
CA PRO A 23 -5.43 8.25 3.45
C PRO A 23 -5.41 9.38 2.41
N PRO A 24 -6.32 9.38 1.42
CA PRO A 24 -6.42 10.49 0.48
C PRO A 24 -6.78 11.78 1.23
N ASP A 25 -6.44 12.92 0.62
CA ASP A 25 -6.61 14.28 1.13
C ASP A 25 -7.92 14.46 1.91
N ALA A 26 -7.77 14.71 3.22
CA ALA A 26 -8.86 14.81 4.20
C ALA A 26 -9.72 16.03 3.91
N SER A 27 -10.67 15.88 3.01
CA SER A 27 -11.63 16.91 2.63
C SER A 27 -13.06 16.58 3.07
N GLN A 28 -13.23 15.85 4.19
CA GLN A 28 -14.49 15.80 4.93
C GLN A 28 -14.20 15.73 6.45
N PRO A 29 -14.67 16.70 7.26
CA PRO A 29 -14.53 16.62 8.71
C PRO A 29 -15.62 15.71 9.29
N GLU A 30 -15.24 14.68 10.04
CA GLU A 30 -16.17 14.01 10.94
C GLU A 30 -16.35 14.83 12.23
N PRO A 31 -17.55 14.81 12.86
CA PRO A 31 -17.86 15.65 14.00
C PRO A 31 -17.17 15.12 15.27
N ALA A 32 -16.46 15.99 15.97
CA ALA A 32 -15.82 15.68 17.25
C ALA A 32 -16.81 15.90 18.41
N ASP A 33 -16.94 14.91 19.29
CA ASP A 33 -17.52 15.10 20.62
C ASP A 33 -16.49 15.72 21.59
N PRO A 34 -16.89 16.64 22.49
CA PRO A 34 -15.96 17.44 23.26
C PRO A 34 -15.64 16.77 24.59
N VAL A 35 -14.41 16.28 24.74
CA VAL A 35 -13.81 16.14 26.07
C VAL A 35 -12.44 16.80 26.03
N ALA A 36 -12.37 17.96 26.67
CA ALA A 36 -11.15 18.75 26.80
C ALA A 36 -10.25 18.11 27.86
N ASP A 37 -9.22 17.38 27.42
CA ASP A 37 -8.04 17.12 28.23
C ASP A 37 -6.86 17.89 27.63
N THR A 38 -6.11 18.57 28.49
CA THR A 38 -4.90 19.32 28.15
C THR A 38 -3.81 18.36 27.64
N VAL A 39 -3.73 18.19 26.32
CA VAL A 39 -2.68 17.38 25.68
C VAL A 39 -1.42 18.23 25.53
N SER A 40 -0.37 17.84 26.25
CA SER A 40 1.00 18.33 26.03
C SER A 40 1.36 18.13 24.56
N ALA A 41 1.93 19.16 23.92
CA ALA A 41 2.30 19.11 22.50
C ALA A 41 3.12 17.84 22.22
N PRO A 42 2.77 17.04 21.20
CA PRO A 42 3.49 15.81 20.89
C PRO A 42 4.94 16.12 20.54
N ALA A 43 5.86 15.24 20.97
CA ALA A 43 7.27 15.34 20.62
C ALA A 43 7.43 15.37 19.07
N PRO A 44 8.39 16.13 18.52
CA PRO A 44 8.61 16.17 17.09
C PRO A 44 8.89 14.76 16.57
N MET A 45 8.15 14.36 15.54
CA MET A 45 8.25 13.03 14.96
C MET A 45 9.64 12.80 14.34
N PRO A 46 10.20 11.58 14.40
CA PRO A 46 11.44 11.27 13.70
C PRO A 46 11.28 11.54 12.20
N VAL A 47 12.24 12.27 11.63
CA VAL A 47 12.27 12.60 10.21
C VAL A 47 12.70 11.36 9.44
N ALA A 48 12.02 11.06 8.32
CA ALA A 48 12.41 9.96 7.44
C ALA A 48 13.77 10.26 6.78
N VAL A 49 14.52 9.23 6.40
CA VAL A 49 15.76 9.41 5.64
C VAL A 49 15.45 10.17 4.33
N PRO A 50 16.21 11.24 4.00
CA PRO A 50 16.02 11.97 2.76
C PRO A 50 16.11 11.05 1.54
N LEU A 51 15.23 11.23 0.55
CA LEU A 51 15.25 10.41 -0.67
C LEU A 51 16.58 10.51 -1.44
N ALA A 52 17.25 11.66 -1.36
CA ALA A 52 18.54 11.89 -2.00
C ALA A 52 19.66 10.98 -1.47
N ASP A 53 19.48 10.41 -0.27
CA ASP A 53 20.45 9.52 0.35
C ASP A 53 20.22 8.04 -0.01
N TYR A 54 19.09 7.70 -0.65
CA TYR A 54 18.83 6.33 -1.07
C TYR A 54 19.68 5.97 -2.29
N GLU A 55 20.31 4.78 -2.25
CA GLU A 55 21.12 4.27 -3.36
C GLU A 55 20.23 3.70 -4.47
N PRO A 56 20.34 4.18 -5.72
CA PRO A 56 19.59 3.64 -6.84
C PRO A 56 20.22 2.34 -7.35
N ILE A 57 19.38 1.32 -7.56
CA ILE A 57 19.74 0.07 -8.21
C ILE A 57 18.66 -0.35 -9.22
N ASP A 58 19.06 -1.10 -10.25
CA ASP A 58 18.10 -1.80 -11.12
C ASP A 58 17.90 -3.24 -10.62
N LEU A 59 16.63 -3.64 -10.46
CA LEU A 59 16.25 -5.03 -10.23
C LEU A 59 15.16 -5.42 -11.24
N SER A 60 15.49 -6.33 -12.17
CA SER A 60 14.54 -6.82 -13.19
C SER A 60 13.91 -5.71 -14.06
N GLY A 61 14.66 -4.63 -14.32
CA GLY A 61 14.18 -3.47 -15.06
C GLY A 61 13.28 -2.53 -14.26
N PHE A 62 13.24 -2.66 -12.93
CA PHE A 62 12.56 -1.74 -12.02
C PHE A 62 13.56 -0.81 -11.34
N PRO A 63 13.25 0.50 -11.23
CA PRO A 63 14.04 1.43 -10.45
C PRO A 63 13.77 1.23 -8.96
N VAL A 64 14.77 0.72 -8.25
CA VAL A 64 14.73 0.47 -6.81
C VAL A 64 15.69 1.41 -6.10
N PHE A 65 15.28 2.01 -5.00
CA PHE A 65 16.06 2.93 -4.19
C PHE A 65 16.18 2.35 -2.79
N VAL A 66 17.40 2.16 -2.28
CA VAL A 66 17.66 1.44 -1.04
C VAL A 66 18.23 2.37 0.02
N GLU A 67 17.64 2.39 1.21
CA GLU A 67 18.11 3.18 2.33
C GLU A 67 19.55 2.77 2.75
N PRO A 68 20.45 3.72 3.04
CA PRO A 68 21.83 3.42 3.45
C PRO A 68 21.96 2.45 4.63
N ASP A 69 21.10 2.61 5.64
CA ASP A 69 21.08 1.73 6.81
C ASP A 69 20.70 0.30 6.44
N LEU A 70 19.80 0.11 5.47
CA LEU A 70 19.48 -1.22 4.95
C LEU A 70 20.67 -1.81 4.21
N LEU A 71 21.37 -1.04 3.37
CA LEU A 71 22.55 -1.54 2.63
C LEU A 71 23.65 -2.05 3.58
N ALA A 72 23.81 -1.40 4.73
CA ALA A 72 24.76 -1.81 5.76
C ALA A 72 24.25 -2.96 6.65
N ASP A 73 22.94 -3.23 6.65
CA ASP A 73 22.34 -4.25 7.49
C ASP A 73 22.54 -5.67 6.94
N ARG A 74 22.75 -6.63 7.85
CA ARG A 74 22.95 -8.05 7.52
C ARG A 74 21.79 -8.69 6.76
N SER A 75 20.59 -8.11 6.81
CA SER A 75 19.40 -8.63 6.14
C SER A 75 19.36 -8.29 4.65
N TRP A 76 20.14 -7.30 4.18
CA TRP A 76 20.07 -6.81 2.81
C TRP A 76 20.20 -7.90 1.73
N PRO A 77 21.16 -8.84 1.79
CA PRO A 77 21.25 -9.90 0.78
C PRO A 77 19.97 -10.71 0.64
N ARG A 78 19.28 -10.97 1.77
CA ARG A 78 18.01 -11.71 1.80
C ARG A 78 16.84 -10.85 1.29
N VAL A 79 16.77 -9.58 1.66
CA VAL A 79 15.76 -8.63 1.18
C VAL A 79 15.88 -8.45 -0.33
N ARG A 80 17.09 -8.21 -0.83
CA ARG A 80 17.39 -8.06 -2.25
C ARG A 80 16.98 -9.29 -3.06
N ALA A 81 17.29 -10.49 -2.58
CA ALA A 81 16.91 -11.73 -3.25
C ALA A 81 15.39 -11.94 -3.28
N ALA A 82 14.71 -11.66 -2.16
CA ALA A 82 13.24 -11.72 -2.09
C ALA A 82 12.58 -10.70 -3.04
N LEU A 83 13.08 -9.47 -3.05
CA LEU A 83 12.57 -8.41 -3.92
C LEU A 83 12.79 -8.72 -5.39
N LEU A 84 13.98 -9.22 -5.77
CA LEU A 84 14.24 -9.66 -7.14
C LEU A 84 13.25 -10.74 -7.57
N PHE A 85 13.02 -11.75 -6.73
CA PHE A 85 12.05 -12.82 -7.02
C PHE A 85 10.63 -12.27 -7.20
N ASP A 86 10.17 -11.39 -6.30
CA ASP A 86 8.82 -10.84 -6.39
C ASP A 86 8.65 -9.96 -7.64
N LEU A 87 9.69 -9.20 -8.02
CA LEU A 87 9.68 -8.38 -9.24
C LEU A 87 9.71 -9.20 -10.53
N GLU A 88 10.48 -10.29 -10.56
CA GLU A 88 10.45 -11.25 -11.67
C GLU A 88 9.09 -11.94 -11.78
N LEU A 89 8.50 -12.33 -10.64
CA LEU A 89 7.14 -12.87 -10.61
C LEU A 89 6.12 -11.86 -11.15
N VAL A 90 6.18 -10.59 -10.75
CA VAL A 90 5.32 -9.53 -11.31
C VAL A 90 5.52 -9.40 -12.82
N ALA A 91 6.77 -9.35 -13.28
CA ALA A 91 7.10 -9.23 -14.70
C ALA A 91 6.56 -10.41 -15.54
N ASP A 92 6.59 -11.62 -14.99
CA ASP A 92 6.10 -12.82 -15.67
C ASP A 92 4.57 -12.88 -15.74
N ARG A 93 3.86 -12.26 -14.78
CA ARG A 93 2.39 -12.35 -14.69
C ARG A 93 1.67 -11.24 -15.43
N LEU A 94 2.25 -10.04 -15.50
CA LEU A 94 1.58 -8.88 -16.10
C LEU A 94 1.66 -8.88 -17.63
N PRO A 95 0.59 -8.44 -18.33
CA PRO A 95 0.65 -8.24 -19.77
C PRO A 95 1.65 -7.13 -20.14
N ALA A 96 2.36 -7.30 -21.26
CA ALA A 96 3.48 -6.44 -21.65
C ALA A 96 3.18 -4.92 -21.66
N PRO A 97 2.00 -4.44 -22.15
CA PRO A 97 1.68 -3.02 -22.11
C PRO A 97 1.58 -2.46 -20.67
N ALA A 98 0.94 -3.21 -19.77
CA ALA A 98 0.84 -2.80 -18.37
C ALA A 98 2.19 -2.91 -17.65
N LEU A 99 2.96 -3.98 -17.91
CA LEU A 99 4.29 -4.14 -17.33
C LEU A 99 5.22 -2.96 -17.67
N GLY A 100 5.19 -2.48 -18.93
CA GLY A 100 5.96 -1.30 -19.32
C GLY A 100 5.58 -0.04 -18.51
N THR A 101 4.33 0.06 -18.07
CA THR A 101 3.83 1.14 -17.21
C THR A 101 4.23 0.94 -15.76
N VAL A 102 4.05 -0.26 -15.22
CA VAL A 102 4.39 -0.62 -13.84
C VAL A 102 5.90 -0.52 -13.59
N ARG A 103 6.76 -0.88 -14.54
CA ARG A 103 8.22 -0.71 -14.45
C ARG A 103 8.69 0.74 -14.27
N ARG A 104 7.84 1.73 -14.55
CA ARG A 104 8.16 3.14 -14.30
C ARG A 104 7.89 3.59 -12.87
N THR A 105 7.27 2.75 -12.04
CA THR A 105 6.98 3.08 -10.64
C THR A 105 8.25 2.92 -9.81
N PRO A 106 8.76 3.98 -9.15
CA PRO A 106 9.89 3.88 -8.23
C PRO A 106 9.52 3.02 -7.02
N ILE A 107 10.45 2.17 -6.59
CA ILE A 107 10.30 1.32 -5.41
C ILE A 107 11.35 1.70 -4.38
N LEU A 108 10.91 2.17 -3.22
CA LEU A 108 11.77 2.50 -2.08
C LEU A 108 11.88 1.27 -1.16
N VAL A 109 13.06 1.02 -0.58
CA VAL A 109 13.27 -0.05 0.38
C VAL A 109 13.92 0.51 1.64
N THR A 110 13.14 0.52 2.71
CA THR A 110 13.51 1.11 4.00
C THR A 110 13.70 -0.01 5.03
N LEU A 111 14.77 0.07 5.82
CA LEU A 111 15.08 -0.89 6.87
C LEU A 111 13.94 -0.96 7.88
N ARG A 112 13.56 0.20 8.42
CA ARG A 112 12.44 0.35 9.35
C ARG A 112 11.93 1.79 9.39
N THR A 113 10.71 1.98 8.90
CA THR A 113 10.02 3.26 9.06
C THR A 113 9.75 3.52 10.55
N PRO A 114 10.00 4.74 11.07
CA PRO A 114 9.68 5.09 12.45
C PRO A 114 8.18 4.87 12.74
N PRO A 115 7.81 4.38 13.95
CA PRO A 115 6.41 4.18 14.31
C PRO A 115 5.67 5.52 14.30
N ARG A 116 4.45 5.53 13.72
CA ARG A 116 3.59 6.71 13.65
C ARG A 116 2.28 6.44 14.41
N PRO A 117 1.66 7.44 15.06
CA PRO A 117 0.40 7.25 15.76
C PRO A 117 -0.71 6.76 14.83
N GLU A 118 -0.80 7.33 13.63
CA GLU A 118 -1.77 6.93 12.62
C GLU A 118 -1.48 5.52 12.05
N TRP A 119 -0.22 5.12 11.99
CA TRP A 119 0.27 3.89 11.36
C TRP A 119 1.19 3.22 12.35
N ALA A 120 0.64 2.39 13.24
CA ALA A 120 1.33 1.76 14.38
C ALA A 120 2.40 0.73 13.96
N GLY A 121 3.26 1.06 13.00
CA GLY A 121 4.13 0.15 12.27
C GLY A 121 3.34 -0.94 11.54
N ALA A 122 2.06 -0.74 11.25
CA ALA A 122 1.16 -1.86 10.98
C ALA A 122 1.26 -2.44 9.57
N SER A 123 2.09 -1.91 8.66
CA SER A 123 2.21 -2.42 7.29
C SER A 123 3.64 -2.84 6.97
N ALA A 124 3.83 -3.80 6.05
CA ALA A 124 5.13 -4.13 5.48
C ALA A 124 5.49 -3.25 4.28
N ALA A 125 4.50 -2.83 3.49
CA ALA A 125 4.68 -2.00 2.31
C ALA A 125 3.52 -0.99 2.14
N CYS A 126 3.68 0.02 1.31
CA CYS A 126 2.58 0.90 0.91
C CYS A 126 2.84 1.59 -0.43
N CYS A 127 1.78 2.07 -1.06
CA CYS A 127 1.83 3.06 -2.13
C CYS A 127 1.60 4.46 -1.55
N HIS A 128 2.54 5.37 -1.82
CA HIS A 128 2.45 6.77 -1.42
C HIS A 128 1.67 7.56 -2.45
N VAL A 129 0.52 8.13 -2.10
CA VAL A 129 -0.36 8.81 -3.08
C VAL A 129 -0.44 10.33 -2.90
N SER A 130 -0.28 10.82 -1.68
CA SER A 130 -0.56 12.21 -1.33
C SER A 130 0.70 12.99 -0.94
N PRO A 131 1.22 13.91 -1.78
CA PRO A 131 2.37 14.75 -1.43
C PRO A 131 2.06 15.70 -0.25
N GLY A 132 0.80 16.12 -0.13
CA GLY A 132 0.34 16.95 1.00
C GLY A 132 0.41 16.18 2.32
N TRP A 133 -0.10 14.95 2.33
CA TRP A 133 -0.01 14.07 3.51
C TRP A 133 1.45 13.78 3.86
N LEU A 134 2.29 13.47 2.86
CA LEU A 134 3.73 13.22 3.07
C LEU A 134 4.40 14.40 3.77
N THR A 135 4.21 15.61 3.24
CA THR A 135 4.79 16.84 3.81
C THR A 135 4.29 17.09 5.23
N ALA A 136 2.97 16.97 5.45
CA ALA A 136 2.35 17.16 6.76
C ALA A 136 2.88 16.18 7.82
N ASN A 137 3.34 15.01 7.40
CA ASN A 137 3.87 13.97 8.27
C ASN A 137 5.41 13.87 8.25
N GLY A 138 6.11 14.87 7.69
CA GLY A 138 7.58 14.95 7.75
C GLY A 138 8.30 14.01 6.78
N TYR A 139 7.64 13.61 5.71
CA TYR A 139 8.22 12.90 4.57
C TYR A 139 8.46 13.87 3.40
N ASP A 140 9.40 13.51 2.53
CA ASP A 140 9.62 14.19 1.26
C ASP A 140 8.38 14.01 0.34
N ALA A 141 7.82 15.11 -0.15
CA ALA A 141 6.71 15.11 -1.11
C ALA A 141 7.03 14.34 -2.40
N ALA A 142 8.31 14.22 -2.77
CA ALA A 142 8.75 13.45 -3.93
C ALA A 142 8.47 11.94 -3.79
N ARG A 143 8.20 11.42 -2.57
CA ARG A 143 7.72 10.05 -2.36
C ARG A 143 6.34 9.79 -2.96
N ALA A 144 5.56 10.82 -3.29
CA ALA A 144 4.25 10.60 -3.94
C ALA A 144 4.43 9.87 -5.28
N GLY A 145 3.61 8.86 -5.53
CA GLY A 145 3.66 7.99 -6.72
C GLY A 145 4.66 6.84 -6.63
N THR A 146 5.31 6.62 -5.48
CA THR A 146 6.22 5.48 -5.26
C THR A 146 5.55 4.36 -4.48
N VAL A 147 6.06 3.14 -4.66
CA VAL A 147 5.84 2.03 -3.73
C VAL A 147 6.99 2.02 -2.74
N GLU A 148 6.73 1.76 -1.46
CA GLU A 148 7.75 1.65 -0.43
C GLU A 148 7.58 0.36 0.37
N ILE A 149 8.64 -0.43 0.47
CA ILE A 149 8.79 -1.44 1.51
C ILE A 149 9.20 -0.69 2.78
N LEU A 150 8.25 -0.53 3.70
CA LEU A 150 8.37 0.27 4.91
C LEU A 150 9.25 -0.41 5.98
N HIS A 151 9.26 -1.73 5.98
CA HIS A 151 9.91 -2.57 7.00
C HIS A 151 10.49 -3.84 6.36
N ALA A 152 11.81 -3.88 6.20
CA ALA A 152 12.50 -5.00 5.56
C ALA A 152 12.24 -6.37 6.23
N ASP A 153 12.11 -6.39 7.56
CA ASP A 153 11.81 -7.61 8.33
C ASP A 153 10.38 -8.10 8.12
N LYS A 154 9.41 -7.18 8.14
CA LYS A 154 7.99 -7.51 7.89
C LYS A 154 7.75 -7.93 6.46
N TYR A 155 8.38 -7.26 5.50
CA TYR A 155 8.32 -7.64 4.10
C TYR A 155 8.73 -9.11 3.91
N LEU A 156 9.84 -9.53 4.50
CA LEU A 156 10.28 -10.92 4.45
C LEU A 156 9.33 -11.90 5.15
N LEU A 157 8.74 -11.50 6.28
CA LEU A 157 7.83 -12.32 7.06
C LEU A 157 6.48 -12.51 6.35
N TRP A 158 5.91 -11.43 5.83
CA TRP A 158 4.53 -11.39 5.33
C TRP A 158 4.37 -12.07 3.98
N ARG A 159 5.45 -12.21 3.19
CA ARG A 159 5.42 -12.96 1.91
C ARG A 159 4.87 -14.38 2.02
N ALA A 160 4.94 -15.01 3.19
CA ALA A 160 4.35 -16.33 3.41
C ALA A 160 2.81 -16.29 3.45
N GLU A 161 2.22 -15.21 3.94
CA GLU A 161 0.78 -14.99 4.06
C GLU A 161 0.21 -14.25 2.85
N GLN A 162 0.92 -13.21 2.41
CA GLN A 162 0.57 -12.29 1.32
C GLN A 162 1.63 -12.38 0.20
N PRO A 163 1.62 -13.46 -0.60
CA PRO A 163 2.66 -13.70 -1.59
C PRO A 163 2.65 -12.69 -2.74
N MET A 164 1.55 -11.96 -2.94
CA MET A 164 1.41 -10.94 -3.98
C MET A 164 1.38 -9.51 -3.44
N MET A 165 1.80 -9.29 -2.18
CA MET A 165 1.81 -7.96 -1.55
C MET A 165 2.56 -6.89 -2.36
N LEU A 166 3.68 -7.23 -3.03
CA LEU A 166 4.35 -6.24 -3.88
C LEU A 166 3.51 -5.86 -5.10
N LEU A 167 2.79 -6.83 -5.68
CA LEU A 167 1.86 -6.56 -6.78
C LEU A 167 0.68 -5.71 -6.31
N HIS A 168 0.19 -5.91 -5.09
CA HIS A 168 -0.85 -5.09 -4.47
C HIS A 168 -0.49 -3.60 -4.51
N GLU A 169 0.69 -3.25 -4.00
CA GLU A 169 1.13 -1.86 -3.96
C GLU A 169 1.39 -1.30 -5.37
N LEU A 170 1.93 -2.13 -6.27
CA LEU A 170 2.09 -1.76 -7.68
C LEU A 170 0.74 -1.57 -8.37
N ALA A 171 -0.31 -2.30 -7.97
CA ALA A 171 -1.68 -2.11 -8.46
C ALA A 171 -2.26 -0.77 -8.00
N HIS A 172 -2.00 -0.34 -6.76
CA HIS A 172 -2.34 1.02 -6.34
C HIS A 172 -1.64 2.08 -7.18
N ALA A 173 -0.33 1.95 -7.41
CA ALA A 173 0.44 2.88 -8.23
C ALA A 173 -0.01 2.89 -9.70
N TYR A 174 -0.44 1.74 -10.23
CA TYR A 174 -1.00 1.62 -11.58
C TYR A 174 -2.39 2.26 -11.67
N HIS A 175 -3.28 1.96 -10.74
CA HIS A 175 -4.63 2.53 -10.67
C HIS A 175 -4.61 4.06 -10.48
N LEU A 176 -3.64 4.59 -9.72
CA LEU A 176 -3.44 6.04 -9.59
C LEU A 176 -3.28 6.75 -10.94
N ARG A 177 -2.73 6.08 -11.97
CA ARG A 177 -2.54 6.66 -13.30
C ARG A 177 -3.83 6.77 -14.12
N PHE A 178 -4.84 5.97 -13.78
CA PHE A 178 -6.21 6.16 -14.27
C PHE A 178 -7.01 7.14 -13.40
N GLY A 179 -6.53 7.38 -12.17
CA GLY A 179 -7.26 8.05 -11.11
C GLY A 179 -8.17 7.07 -10.37
N TYR A 180 -8.23 7.16 -9.04
CA TYR A 180 -9.01 6.22 -8.20
C TYR A 180 -10.54 6.33 -8.33
N GLN A 181 -11.03 7.17 -9.25
CA GLN A 181 -12.43 7.27 -9.63
C GLN A 181 -12.68 6.64 -11.01
N GLU A 182 -11.79 5.74 -11.45
CA GLU A 182 -11.97 4.98 -12.68
C GLU A 182 -13.37 4.31 -12.67
N PRO A 183 -14.24 4.60 -13.65
CA PRO A 183 -15.65 4.21 -13.59
C PRO A 183 -15.91 2.70 -13.54
N LEU A 184 -15.10 1.87 -14.22
CA LEU A 184 -15.29 0.42 -14.24
C LEU A 184 -15.00 -0.18 -12.86
N VAL A 185 -13.90 0.21 -12.22
CA VAL A 185 -13.54 -0.23 -10.88
C VAL A 185 -14.56 0.26 -9.86
N LEU A 186 -14.97 1.54 -9.94
CA LEU A 186 -15.94 2.11 -9.00
C LEU A 186 -17.31 1.43 -9.11
N ALA A 187 -17.76 1.14 -10.33
CA ALA A 187 -19.04 0.46 -10.55
C ALA A 187 -19.00 -0.99 -10.05
N ALA A 188 -17.94 -1.74 -10.35
CA ALA A 188 -17.75 -3.11 -9.88
C ALA A 188 -17.67 -3.17 -8.35
N TYR A 189 -16.88 -2.28 -7.74
CA TYR A 189 -16.77 -2.14 -6.30
C TYR A 189 -18.13 -1.90 -5.65
N ARG A 190 -18.91 -0.92 -6.12
CA ARG A 190 -20.24 -0.63 -5.56
C ARG A 190 -21.17 -1.84 -5.64
N ALA A 191 -21.23 -2.50 -6.81
CA ALA A 191 -22.06 -3.69 -6.97
C ALA A 191 -21.66 -4.84 -6.01
N ALA A 192 -20.35 -5.00 -5.77
CA ALA A 192 -19.83 -5.99 -4.84
C ALA A 192 -20.19 -5.68 -3.38
N ILE A 193 -20.06 -4.42 -2.95
CA ILE A 193 -20.36 -4.02 -1.57
C ILE A 193 -21.87 -3.99 -1.31
N ASP A 194 -22.68 -3.52 -2.27
CA ASP A 194 -24.14 -3.50 -2.14
C ASP A 194 -24.74 -4.90 -2.01
N THR A 195 -24.03 -5.93 -2.47
CA THR A 195 -24.44 -7.34 -2.35
C THR A 195 -23.82 -8.05 -1.15
N GLY A 196 -23.04 -7.35 -0.32
CA GLY A 196 -22.36 -7.91 0.86
C GLY A 196 -21.33 -9.00 0.53
N ARG A 197 -20.87 -9.05 -0.73
CA ARG A 197 -20.06 -10.15 -1.27
C ARG A 197 -18.76 -10.37 -0.50
N TYR A 198 -18.23 -9.31 0.09
CA TYR A 198 -16.97 -9.27 0.82
C TYR A 198 -17.14 -9.07 2.34
N ASP A 199 -18.35 -9.15 2.89
CA ASP A 199 -18.58 -8.91 4.33
C ASP A 199 -18.10 -10.04 5.24
N ALA A 200 -18.09 -11.27 4.73
CA ALA A 200 -17.69 -12.46 5.47
C ALA A 200 -17.06 -13.51 4.54
N VAL A 201 -15.74 -13.42 4.34
CA VAL A 201 -14.97 -14.32 3.48
C VAL A 201 -13.88 -15.05 4.26
N ALA A 202 -13.42 -16.18 3.73
CA ALA A 202 -12.30 -16.92 4.31
C ALA A 202 -10.98 -16.14 4.22
N HIS A 203 -10.06 -16.41 5.16
CA HIS A 203 -8.74 -15.80 5.22
C HIS A 203 -7.67 -16.87 5.51
N THR A 204 -6.52 -16.81 4.85
CA THR A 204 -5.49 -17.87 4.87
C THR A 204 -4.97 -18.23 6.27
N LEU A 205 -4.86 -17.25 7.18
CA LEU A 205 -4.40 -17.49 8.56
C LEU A 205 -5.52 -17.78 9.57
N ARG A 206 -6.77 -17.96 9.13
CA ARG A 206 -7.88 -18.25 10.04
C ARG A 206 -8.35 -19.69 9.89
N PRO A 207 -8.79 -20.32 11.00
CA PRO A 207 -9.48 -21.59 10.92
C PRO A 207 -10.69 -21.51 10.00
N GLU A 208 -11.03 -22.64 9.38
CA GLU A 208 -12.26 -22.78 8.64
C GLU A 208 -13.47 -22.46 9.56
N GLY A 209 -14.39 -21.62 9.09
CA GLY A 209 -15.55 -21.18 9.87
C GLY A 209 -15.38 -19.85 10.63
N GLU A 210 -14.23 -19.18 10.53
CA GLU A 210 -14.03 -17.82 11.07
C GLU A 210 -13.90 -16.77 9.95
N PRO A 211 -14.99 -16.49 9.18
CA PRO A 211 -14.94 -15.52 8.11
C PRO A 211 -14.73 -14.10 8.64
N ARG A 212 -14.10 -13.25 7.83
CA ARG A 212 -13.91 -11.84 8.12
C ARG A 212 -14.33 -10.99 6.94
N ARG A 213 -14.59 -9.71 7.21
CA ARG A 213 -14.74 -8.72 6.16
C ARG A 213 -13.43 -8.64 5.36
N ALA A 214 -13.52 -8.85 4.06
CA ALA A 214 -12.37 -8.84 3.17
C ALA A 214 -11.78 -7.43 3.11
N TYR A 215 -10.47 -7.34 2.89
CA TYR A 215 -9.83 -6.05 2.75
C TYR A 215 -10.28 -5.28 1.50
N ALA A 216 -10.65 -6.02 0.45
CA ALA A 216 -11.33 -5.51 -0.75
C ALA A 216 -12.62 -4.71 -0.46
N ALA A 217 -13.22 -4.87 0.72
CA ALA A 217 -14.41 -4.14 1.13
C ALA A 217 -14.13 -2.74 1.72
N THR A 218 -12.85 -2.35 1.85
CA THR A 218 -12.46 -1.09 2.49
C THR A 218 -12.77 0.12 1.62
N ASN A 219 -12.30 0.10 0.36
CA ASN A 219 -12.57 1.12 -0.66
C ASN A 219 -12.25 0.54 -2.05
N GLN A 220 -12.54 1.30 -3.10
CA GLN A 220 -12.34 0.86 -4.49
C GLN A 220 -10.86 0.67 -4.89
N GLN A 221 -9.92 1.28 -4.16
CA GLN A 221 -8.48 1.12 -4.40
C GLN A 221 -8.02 -0.24 -3.90
N GLU A 222 -8.39 -0.59 -2.66
CA GLU A 222 -8.13 -1.91 -2.05
C GLU A 222 -8.84 -3.01 -2.82
N TYR A 223 -10.08 -2.77 -3.23
CA TYR A 223 -10.81 -3.67 -4.11
C TYR A 223 -10.03 -4.00 -5.38
N PHE A 224 -9.52 -3.00 -6.09
CA PHE A 224 -8.73 -3.26 -7.30
C PHE A 224 -7.43 -4.02 -7.01
N ALA A 225 -6.74 -3.69 -5.91
CA ALA A 225 -5.46 -4.29 -5.56
C ALA A 225 -5.61 -5.77 -5.13
N GLU A 226 -6.54 -6.07 -4.23
CA GLU A 226 -6.85 -7.43 -3.75
C GLU A 226 -7.32 -8.34 -4.90
N LEU A 227 -8.18 -7.82 -5.78
CA LEU A 227 -8.65 -8.59 -6.95
C LEU A 227 -7.52 -8.81 -7.96
N THR A 228 -6.57 -7.88 -8.07
CA THR A 228 -5.36 -8.04 -8.88
C THR A 228 -4.49 -9.18 -8.33
N GLU A 229 -4.32 -9.28 -7.01
CA GLU A 229 -3.61 -10.41 -6.37
C GLU A 229 -4.25 -11.75 -6.72
N ALA A 230 -5.57 -11.88 -6.56
CA ALA A 230 -6.30 -13.09 -6.89
C ALA A 230 -6.17 -13.44 -8.38
N TYR A 231 -6.26 -12.45 -9.28
CA TYR A 231 -6.23 -12.67 -10.72
C TYR A 231 -4.86 -13.13 -11.25
N PHE A 232 -3.77 -12.50 -10.79
CA PHE A 232 -2.42 -12.76 -11.30
C PHE A 232 -1.60 -13.70 -10.41
N GLY A 233 -2.06 -14.03 -9.22
CA GLY A 233 -1.35 -14.87 -8.28
C GLY A 233 -2.28 -15.51 -7.25
N ARG A 234 -2.05 -15.20 -5.97
CA ARG A 234 -2.84 -15.69 -4.85
C ARG A 234 -3.09 -14.56 -3.86
N ASN A 235 -4.36 -14.37 -3.51
CA ASN A 235 -4.77 -13.46 -2.44
C ASN A 235 -4.82 -14.16 -1.08
N ASP A 236 -4.78 -13.39 0.01
CA ASP A 236 -4.90 -13.88 1.40
C ASP A 236 -6.36 -13.89 1.91
N TYR A 237 -7.25 -13.07 1.33
CA TYR A 237 -8.70 -13.16 1.47
C TYR A 237 -9.35 -13.87 0.28
N TYR A 238 -10.42 -14.63 0.51
CA TYR A 238 -11.21 -15.16 -0.60
C TYR A 238 -11.87 -14.02 -1.39
N PRO A 239 -11.83 -14.02 -2.73
CA PRO A 239 -11.36 -15.08 -3.63
C PRO A 239 -9.84 -15.23 -3.65
N PHE A 240 -9.33 -16.45 -3.45
CA PHE A 240 -7.88 -16.68 -3.32
C PHE A 240 -7.17 -16.75 -4.68
N THR A 241 -7.86 -17.23 -5.70
CA THR A 241 -7.30 -17.49 -7.03
C THR A 241 -8.13 -16.83 -8.12
N ARG A 242 -7.60 -16.81 -9.34
CA ARG A 242 -8.31 -16.30 -10.51
C ARG A 242 -9.62 -17.05 -10.74
N GLU A 243 -9.64 -18.36 -10.53
CA GLU A 243 -10.85 -19.15 -10.72
C GLU A 243 -11.90 -18.82 -9.66
N ASP A 244 -11.48 -18.70 -8.38
CA ASP A 244 -12.37 -18.20 -7.33
C ASP A 244 -12.94 -16.83 -7.69
N LEU A 245 -12.09 -15.91 -8.18
CA LEU A 245 -12.49 -14.54 -8.52
C LEU A 245 -13.50 -14.51 -9.67
N VAL A 246 -13.30 -15.30 -10.73
CA VAL A 246 -14.22 -15.38 -11.87
C VAL A 246 -15.61 -15.82 -11.43
N HIS A 247 -15.70 -16.79 -10.50
CA HIS A 247 -16.97 -17.29 -10.00
C HIS A 247 -17.58 -16.37 -8.95
N HIS A 248 -16.76 -15.85 -8.05
CA HIS A 248 -17.20 -15.03 -6.92
C HIS A 248 -17.57 -13.63 -7.37
N ASP A 249 -16.74 -12.94 -8.15
CA ASP A 249 -16.98 -11.57 -8.61
C ASP A 249 -16.65 -11.40 -10.11
N PRO A 250 -17.59 -11.78 -11.00
CA PRO A 250 -17.38 -11.65 -12.44
C PRO A 250 -17.29 -10.18 -12.89
N ALA A 251 -17.93 -9.25 -12.20
CA ALA A 251 -17.86 -7.82 -12.51
C ALA A 251 -16.48 -7.25 -12.13
N GLY A 252 -15.98 -7.60 -10.94
CA GLY A 252 -14.62 -7.29 -10.51
C GLY A 252 -13.56 -7.90 -11.42
N THR A 253 -13.77 -9.15 -11.83
CA THR A 253 -12.91 -9.81 -12.84
C THR A 253 -12.86 -9.01 -14.13
N ALA A 254 -14.01 -8.55 -14.64
CA ALA A 254 -14.07 -7.77 -15.86
C ALA A 254 -13.35 -6.42 -15.72
N ALA A 255 -13.46 -5.75 -14.56
CA ALA A 255 -12.74 -4.51 -14.27
C ALA A 255 -11.21 -4.73 -14.25
N VAL A 256 -10.73 -5.76 -13.54
CA VAL A 256 -9.30 -6.14 -13.55
C VAL A 256 -8.81 -6.41 -14.96
N VAL A 257 -9.55 -7.21 -15.74
CA VAL A 257 -9.17 -7.52 -17.12
C VAL A 257 -9.11 -6.25 -17.97
N ALA A 258 -10.11 -5.38 -17.87
CA ALA A 258 -10.18 -4.15 -18.65
C ALA A 258 -8.96 -3.24 -18.39
N LEU A 259 -8.59 -3.04 -17.13
CA LEU A 259 -7.47 -2.14 -16.78
C LEU A 259 -6.10 -2.75 -17.09
N TRP A 260 -5.90 -4.04 -16.84
CA TRP A 260 -4.60 -4.68 -17.04
C TRP A 260 -4.34 -5.04 -18.50
N PHE A 261 -5.35 -5.45 -19.27
CA PHE A 261 -5.20 -5.85 -20.68
C PHE A 261 -5.63 -4.78 -21.69
N GLY A 262 -6.25 -3.69 -21.23
CA GLY A 262 -6.64 -2.55 -22.06
C GLY A 262 -5.47 -1.63 -22.43
N GLU A 263 -5.81 -0.47 -22.98
CA GLU A 263 -4.82 0.56 -23.26
C GLU A 263 -4.25 1.12 -21.94
N PRO A 264 -2.92 1.11 -21.76
CA PRO A 264 -2.32 1.60 -20.52
C PRO A 264 -2.57 3.10 -20.36
N PRO A 265 -2.64 3.60 -19.11
CA PRO A 265 -2.84 5.01 -18.87
C PRO A 265 -1.63 5.82 -19.33
N GLY A 266 -1.86 7.07 -19.70
CA GLY A 266 -0.80 8.02 -20.05
C GLY A 266 0.14 8.34 -18.88
N GLU A 267 1.07 9.27 -19.09
CA GLU A 267 2.01 9.70 -18.03
C GLU A 267 1.30 10.26 -16.78
N GLN A 268 2.04 10.30 -15.67
CA GLN A 268 1.59 10.46 -14.28
C GLN A 268 1.16 11.89 -13.93
N ARG A 269 0.26 12.44 -14.75
CA ARG A 269 -0.14 13.85 -14.75
C ARG A 269 -0.61 14.34 -13.39
N ASP A 270 -1.34 13.54 -12.62
CA ASP A 270 -1.93 14.00 -11.36
C ASP A 270 -0.91 14.09 -10.21
N VAL A 271 0.05 13.16 -10.13
CA VAL A 271 1.15 13.23 -9.16
C VAL A 271 2.11 14.35 -9.54
N ASP A 272 2.43 14.49 -10.82
CA ASP A 272 3.34 15.55 -11.28
C ASP A 272 2.69 16.95 -11.14
N ASN A 273 1.38 17.06 -11.39
CA ASN A 273 0.61 18.27 -11.11
C ASN A 273 0.55 18.56 -9.59
N ALA A 274 0.40 17.53 -8.75
CA ALA A 274 0.40 17.70 -7.29
C ALA A 274 1.79 18.10 -6.75
N ARG A 275 2.87 17.50 -7.27
CA ARG A 275 4.27 17.88 -6.99
C ARG A 275 4.56 19.32 -7.42
N ALA A 276 4.12 19.72 -8.63
CA ALA A 276 4.29 21.07 -9.14
C ALA A 276 3.52 22.14 -8.34
N ARG A 277 2.37 21.77 -7.74
CA ARG A 277 1.61 22.64 -6.83
C ARG A 277 2.26 22.73 -5.45
N ALA A 278 2.78 21.63 -4.92
CA ALA A 278 3.49 21.60 -3.63
C ALA A 278 4.83 22.38 -3.65
N GLY A 279 5.47 22.50 -4.83
CA GLY A 279 6.69 23.30 -5.01
C GLY A 279 6.48 24.82 -5.11
N LYS A 280 5.24 25.32 -5.09
CA LYS A 280 4.96 26.76 -5.06
C LYS A 280 4.59 27.19 -3.64
N ALA A 281 5.39 28.09 -3.06
CA ALA A 281 5.03 28.75 -1.81
C ALA A 281 3.62 29.35 -1.93
N PRO A 282 2.75 29.22 -0.90
CA PRO A 282 1.44 29.86 -0.94
C PRO A 282 1.61 31.37 -1.15
N PRO A 283 0.74 32.02 -1.94
CA PRO A 283 0.80 33.46 -2.10
C PRO A 283 0.74 34.11 -0.71
N ALA A 284 1.58 35.12 -0.49
CA ALA A 284 1.61 35.88 0.75
C ALA A 284 0.18 36.35 1.06
N ARG A 285 -0.34 35.97 2.23
CA ARG A 285 -1.66 36.45 2.69
C ARG A 285 -1.55 37.97 2.85
N GLU A 286 -2.37 38.70 2.11
CA GLU A 286 -2.59 40.12 2.38
C GLU A 286 -3.08 40.28 3.83
N PRO A 287 -2.55 41.25 4.59
CA PRO A 287 -3.01 41.49 5.95
C PRO A 287 -4.48 41.91 5.92
N TRP A 288 -5.28 41.28 6.78
CA TRP A 288 -6.68 41.62 6.97
C TRP A 288 -6.82 43.07 7.43
N PRO A 289 -7.82 43.84 6.92
CA PRO A 289 -8.08 45.18 7.41
C PRO A 289 -8.46 45.13 8.90
N ALA A 290 -7.83 46.00 9.68
CA ALA A 290 -8.24 46.25 11.05
C ALA A 290 -9.63 46.88 11.03
N ASN A 291 -10.55 46.32 11.80
CA ASN A 291 -11.83 46.97 12.08
C ASN A 291 -11.73 47.69 13.44
N ASP A 292 -12.22 48.92 13.44
CA ASP A 292 -12.30 49.90 14.53
C ASP A 292 -12.97 49.40 15.82
#